data_AF-A0A920T634-F1
#
_entry.id   AF-A0A920T634-F1
#
_cell.length_a   1.000
_cell.length_b   1.000
_cell.length_c   1.000
_cell.angle_alpha   90.00
_cell.angle_beta   90.00
_cell.angle_gamma   90.00
#
_symmetry.space_group_name_H-M   'P 1'
#
loop_
_entity.id
_entity.type
_entity.pdbx_description
1 polymer ?
#
loop_
_entity_poly.entity_id
_entity_poly.type
_entity_poly.pdbx_seq_one_letter_code
_entity_poly.pdbx_strand_id
1 'polypeptide(L)'
;MRLKIYAQRLTDHKKQKNFYNVSPTVSPDGSHIAVLSDRSGYMDIYLLDAISGKKVKRVIKGNRSIDFEELKFLQPGINWSPDSKKIVIAAKAGSSDALYLIDVKSGKQEKIPFQLDGVFTAAWSPDGNKLAFVGNEGGASDIYSYDLLSKVLNNLTNDVYSDTEPSWSPDGSE
;
A
#
# COMPACT_ATOMS: atom_id res chain seq x y z
N MET A 1 -26.78 -10.43 -32.42
CA MET A 1 -26.46 -9.23 -31.61
C MET A 1 -25.15 -9.52 -30.86
N ARG A 2 -24.03 -8.88 -31.21
CA ARG A 2 -22.74 -9.10 -30.52
C ARG A 2 -22.72 -8.24 -29.25
N LEU A 3 -22.59 -8.88 -28.09
CA LEU A 3 -22.30 -8.21 -26.82
C LEU A 3 -20.97 -7.46 -26.96
N LYS A 4 -21.01 -6.12 -26.88
CA LYS A 4 -19.79 -5.33 -26.66
C LYS A 4 -19.34 -5.58 -25.23
N ILE A 5 -18.12 -6.08 -25.07
CA ILE A 5 -17.47 -6.26 -23.78
C ILE A 5 -16.91 -4.90 -23.37
N TYR A 6 -17.36 -4.36 -22.24
CA TYR A 6 -16.90 -3.07 -21.69
C TYR A 6 -15.92 -3.22 -20.51
N ALA A 7 -15.62 -4.46 -20.11
CA ALA A 7 -14.70 -4.75 -19.01
C ALA A 7 -13.93 -6.06 -19.28
N GLN A 8 -12.65 -6.08 -18.91
CA GLN A 8 -11.80 -7.26 -19.02
C GLN A 8 -11.44 -7.78 -17.62
N ARG A 9 -11.61 -9.09 -17.40
CA ARG A 9 -11.15 -9.75 -16.17
C ARG A 9 -9.62 -9.89 -16.20
N LEU A 10 -8.94 -9.41 -15.14
CA LEU A 10 -7.48 -9.43 -15.05
C LEU A 10 -6.92 -10.52 -14.12
N THR A 11 -7.73 -11.08 -13.23
CA THR A 11 -7.34 -12.17 -12.30
C THR A 11 -8.26 -13.37 -12.42
N ASP A 12 -7.71 -14.58 -12.31
CA ASP A 12 -8.52 -15.81 -12.36
C ASP A 12 -8.11 -16.85 -11.32
N HIS A 13 -8.80 -16.83 -10.18
CA HIS A 13 -8.50 -17.65 -9.01
C HIS A 13 -8.53 -19.16 -9.28
N LYS A 14 -9.39 -19.64 -10.19
CA LYS A 14 -9.46 -21.07 -10.55
C LYS A 14 -8.23 -21.50 -11.35
N LYS A 15 -7.79 -20.66 -12.29
CA LYS A 15 -6.58 -20.90 -13.09
C LYS A 15 -5.31 -20.74 -12.26
N GLN A 16 -5.30 -19.71 -11.41
CA GLN A 16 -4.16 -19.35 -10.56
C GLN A 16 -4.09 -20.19 -9.28
N LYS A 17 -5.13 -20.98 -8.97
CA LYS A 17 -5.25 -21.84 -7.77
C LYS A 17 -4.97 -21.07 -6.48
N ASN A 18 -5.62 -19.93 -6.33
CA ASN A 18 -5.40 -19.00 -5.24
C ASN A 18 -6.75 -18.54 -4.66
N PHE A 19 -6.78 -18.01 -3.44
CA PHE A 19 -8.02 -17.59 -2.77
C PHE A 19 -8.18 -16.07 -2.76
N TYR A 20 -7.07 -15.33 -2.65
CA TYR A 20 -7.07 -13.90 -2.43
C TYR A 20 -6.52 -13.13 -3.64
N ASN A 21 -7.31 -12.19 -4.14
CA ASN A 21 -6.87 -11.10 -4.99
C ASN A 21 -7.56 -9.84 -4.45
N VAL A 22 -6.92 -9.18 -3.49
CA VAL A 22 -7.51 -8.09 -2.71
C VAL A 22 -6.72 -6.81 -2.90
N SER A 23 -7.34 -5.68 -2.52
CA SER A 23 -6.66 -4.37 -2.46
C SER A 23 -6.14 -3.86 -3.80
N PRO A 24 -6.93 -3.96 -4.89
CA PRO A 24 -6.49 -3.44 -6.16
C PRO A 24 -6.32 -1.93 -6.06
N THR A 25 -5.16 -1.43 -6.48
CA THR A 25 -4.92 0.01 -6.60
C THR A 25 -4.24 0.32 -7.93
N VAL A 26 -4.78 1.29 -8.66
CA VAL A 26 -4.30 1.68 -9.98
C VAL A 26 -3.22 2.74 -9.80
N SER A 27 -2.13 2.64 -10.55
CA SER A 27 -1.13 3.71 -10.60
C SER A 27 -1.75 5.01 -11.17
N PRO A 28 -1.30 6.19 -10.72
CA PRO A 28 -1.83 7.46 -11.23
C PRO A 28 -1.75 7.62 -12.75
N ASP A 29 -0.73 7.07 -13.40
CA ASP A 29 -0.58 7.04 -14.86
C ASP A 29 -1.49 6.01 -15.57
N GLY A 30 -2.24 5.21 -14.81
CA GLY A 30 -3.16 4.19 -15.31
C GLY A 30 -2.49 2.96 -15.93
N SER A 31 -1.16 2.82 -15.82
CA SER A 31 -0.41 1.75 -16.48
C SER A 31 -0.40 0.43 -15.70
N HIS A 32 -0.53 0.49 -14.38
CA HIS A 32 -0.37 -0.64 -13.48
C HIS A 32 -1.51 -0.78 -12.47
N ILE A 33 -1.78 -2.01 -12.06
CA ILE A 33 -2.63 -2.32 -10.91
C ILE A 33 -1.81 -3.13 -9.92
N ALA A 34 -1.60 -2.60 -8.71
CA ALA A 34 -1.05 -3.38 -7.62
C ALA A 34 -2.17 -4.19 -6.95
N VAL A 35 -1.86 -5.44 -6.59
CA VAL A 35 -2.81 -6.36 -5.95
C VAL A 35 -2.07 -7.23 -4.94
N LEU A 36 -2.71 -7.48 -3.79
CA LEU A 36 -2.30 -8.52 -2.85
C LEU A 36 -2.86 -9.86 -3.30
N SER A 37 -1.98 -10.85 -3.48
CA SER A 37 -2.40 -12.18 -3.93
C SER A 37 -1.59 -13.30 -3.30
N ASP A 38 -2.29 -14.38 -2.94
CA ASP A 38 -1.75 -15.60 -2.35
C ASP A 38 -1.33 -16.66 -3.40
N ARG A 39 -1.27 -16.30 -4.68
CA ARG A 39 -0.97 -17.23 -5.80
C ARG A 39 0.37 -17.97 -5.71
N SER A 40 1.24 -17.60 -4.80
CA SER A 40 2.52 -18.27 -4.52
C SER A 40 2.49 -19.16 -3.27
N GLY A 41 1.32 -19.29 -2.63
CA GLY A 41 1.13 -19.91 -1.31
C GLY A 41 1.31 -18.95 -0.13
N TYR A 42 1.77 -17.72 -0.38
CA TYR A 42 1.93 -16.65 0.62
C TYR A 42 1.38 -15.34 0.06
N MET A 43 1.01 -14.42 0.95
CA MET A 43 0.55 -13.09 0.53
C MET A 43 1.74 -12.31 -0.06
N ASP A 44 1.67 -12.05 -1.37
CA ASP A 44 2.66 -11.29 -2.12
C ASP A 44 1.98 -10.08 -2.78
N ILE A 45 2.75 -9.04 -3.10
CA ILE A 45 2.26 -7.92 -3.93
C ILE A 45 2.68 -8.14 -5.37
N TYR A 46 1.71 -8.07 -6.27
CA TYR A 46 1.90 -8.15 -7.71
C TYR A 46 1.48 -6.86 -8.39
N LEU A 47 2.19 -6.51 -9.45
CA LEU A 47 1.81 -5.49 -10.41
C LEU A 47 1.30 -6.16 -11.69
N LEU A 48 0.07 -5.84 -12.05
CA LEU A 48 -0.57 -6.19 -13.30
C LEU A 48 -0.43 -5.02 -14.26
N ASP A 49 -0.28 -5.30 -15.56
CA ASP A 49 -0.54 -4.31 -16.60
C ASP A 49 -2.04 -3.98 -16.63
N ALA A 50 -2.40 -2.72 -16.42
CA ALA A 50 -3.79 -2.30 -16.22
C ALA A 50 -4.65 -2.46 -17.48
N ILE A 51 -4.03 -2.40 -18.67
CA ILE A 51 -4.74 -2.46 -19.95
C ILE A 51 -4.94 -3.90 -20.41
N SER A 52 -3.86 -4.68 -20.43
CA SER A 52 -3.87 -6.05 -20.97
C SER A 52 -4.10 -7.12 -19.92
N GLY A 53 -3.73 -6.88 -18.65
CA GLY A 53 -3.68 -7.88 -17.59
C GLY A 53 -2.60 -8.95 -17.77
N LYS A 54 -1.79 -8.88 -18.83
CA LYS A 54 -0.92 -9.99 -19.26
C LYS A 54 0.45 -9.96 -18.61
N LYS A 55 0.98 -8.78 -18.27
CA LYS A 55 2.25 -8.69 -17.55
C LYS A 55 1.96 -8.70 -16.06
N VAL A 56 2.53 -9.68 -15.37
CA VAL A 56 2.45 -9.82 -13.93
C VAL A 56 3.87 -9.81 -13.38
N LYS A 57 4.21 -8.79 -12.60
CA LYS A 57 5.48 -8.71 -11.87
C LYS A 57 5.20 -8.86 -10.38
N ARG A 58 5.85 -9.82 -9.72
CA ARG A 58 5.86 -9.85 -8.25
C ARG A 58 6.87 -8.81 -7.75
N VAL A 59 6.43 -7.86 -6.93
CA VAL A 59 7.28 -6.79 -6.39
C VAL A 59 7.63 -6.99 -4.92
N ILE A 60 6.77 -7.65 -4.14
CA ILE A 60 7.05 -8.02 -2.75
C ILE A 60 6.76 -9.49 -2.52
N LYS A 61 7.62 -10.12 -1.71
CA LYS A 61 7.44 -11.48 -1.19
C LYS A 61 7.08 -11.38 0.30
N GLY A 62 5.81 -11.52 0.65
CA GLY A 62 5.38 -11.43 2.04
C GLY A 62 5.49 -12.76 2.78
N ASN A 63 5.40 -12.68 4.10
CA ASN A 63 5.42 -13.79 5.07
C ASN A 63 6.68 -14.68 5.00
N ARG A 64 7.80 -14.12 4.54
CA ARG A 64 9.04 -14.88 4.27
C ARG A 64 10.31 -14.22 4.81
N SER A 65 10.19 -13.04 5.41
CA SER A 65 11.31 -12.29 5.99
C SER A 65 10.85 -11.50 7.19
N ILE A 66 11.79 -11.14 8.06
CA ILE A 66 11.53 -10.32 9.24
C ILE A 66 10.95 -8.95 8.87
N ASP A 67 11.29 -8.41 7.70
CA ASP A 67 10.76 -7.14 7.21
C ASP A 67 9.33 -7.21 6.64
N PHE A 68 8.82 -8.42 6.36
CA PHE A 68 7.49 -8.63 5.81
C PHE A 68 6.87 -9.87 6.44
N GLU A 69 6.77 -9.89 7.76
CA GLU A 69 6.14 -11.00 8.48
C GLU A 69 4.65 -11.06 8.15
N GLU A 70 4.00 -9.89 8.00
CA GLU A 70 2.61 -9.76 7.62
C GLU A 70 2.38 -8.50 6.77
N LEU A 71 1.62 -8.62 5.67
CA LEU A 71 1.25 -7.51 4.78
C LEU A 71 -0.13 -6.91 5.11
N LYS A 72 -0.60 -7.05 6.36
CA LYS A 72 -1.87 -6.48 6.90
C LYS A 72 -3.04 -6.60 5.92
N PHE A 73 -3.25 -7.78 5.35
CA PHE A 73 -4.16 -7.98 4.21
C PHE A 73 -5.64 -7.74 4.53
N LEU A 74 -6.01 -7.64 5.82
CA LEU A 74 -7.35 -7.25 6.29
C LEU A 74 -7.57 -5.73 6.31
N GLN A 75 -6.51 -4.91 6.37
CA GLN A 75 -6.53 -3.45 6.20
C GLN A 75 -5.46 -3.02 5.19
N PRO A 76 -5.63 -3.43 3.93
CA PRO A 76 -4.54 -3.36 2.97
C PRO A 76 -4.44 -1.96 2.34
N GLY A 77 -3.44 -1.20 2.76
CA GLY A 77 -3.18 0.16 2.29
C GLY A 77 -2.09 0.26 1.24
N ILE A 78 -2.18 -0.47 0.11
CA ILE A 78 -1.25 -0.20 -1.01
C ILE A 78 -1.65 1.15 -1.61
N ASN A 79 -0.74 2.12 -1.57
CA ASN A 79 -0.97 3.44 -2.14
C ASN A 79 0.20 3.85 -3.03
N TRP A 80 -0.07 4.50 -4.16
CA TRP A 80 0.94 4.86 -5.15
C TRP A 80 1.47 6.27 -4.92
N SER A 81 2.77 6.47 -5.17
CA SER A 81 3.29 7.82 -5.31
C SER A 81 2.65 8.51 -6.52
N PRO A 82 2.45 9.85 -6.47
CA PRO A 82 1.81 10.59 -7.57
C PRO A 82 2.52 10.42 -8.92
N ASP A 83 3.84 10.21 -8.89
CA ASP A 83 4.66 9.98 -10.08
C ASP A 83 4.64 8.54 -10.61
N SER A 84 3.82 7.66 -10.03
CA SER A 84 3.67 6.24 -10.39
C SER A 84 4.93 5.37 -10.24
N LYS A 85 5.97 5.85 -9.53
CA LYS A 85 7.25 5.11 -9.40
C LYS A 85 7.38 4.30 -8.13
N LYS A 86 6.67 4.66 -7.07
CA LYS A 86 6.72 3.97 -5.79
C LYS A 86 5.34 3.55 -5.32
N ILE A 87 5.30 2.54 -4.48
CA ILE A 87 4.15 2.25 -3.64
C ILE A 87 4.57 2.34 -2.17
N VAL A 88 3.65 2.75 -1.31
CA VAL A 88 3.77 2.65 0.14
C VAL A 88 2.87 1.53 0.64
N ILE A 89 3.35 0.79 1.63
CA ILE A 89 2.57 -0.20 2.39
C ILE A 89 2.96 -0.14 3.87
N ALA A 90 2.04 -0.55 4.74
CA ALA A 90 2.37 -0.93 6.10
C ALA A 90 2.62 -2.44 6.18
N ALA A 91 3.63 -2.85 6.94
CA ALA A 91 3.94 -4.25 7.17
C ALA A 91 4.41 -4.46 8.61
N LYS A 92 4.10 -5.65 9.16
CA LYS A 92 4.71 -6.12 10.39
C LYS A 92 6.17 -6.48 10.13
N ALA A 93 7.08 -5.85 10.87
CA ALA A 93 8.51 -5.94 10.64
C ALA A 93 9.31 -6.26 11.92
N GLY A 94 9.23 -7.50 12.39
CA GLY A 94 9.84 -7.95 13.65
C GLY A 94 9.07 -7.42 14.86
N SER A 95 9.75 -6.65 15.71
CA SER A 95 9.16 -6.15 16.97
C SER A 95 8.13 -5.04 16.79
N SER A 96 8.11 -4.34 15.65
CA SER A 96 7.18 -3.23 15.40
C SER A 96 6.72 -3.20 13.94
N ASP A 97 5.63 -2.49 13.70
CA ASP A 97 5.18 -2.18 12.34
C ASP A 97 6.00 -1.03 11.74
N ALA A 98 6.06 -0.98 10.41
CA ALA A 98 6.72 0.11 9.68
C ALA A 98 6.03 0.37 8.34
N LEU A 99 6.27 1.56 7.78
CA LEU A 99 5.97 1.84 6.39
C LEU A 99 7.14 1.41 5.51
N TYR A 100 6.83 0.86 4.34
CA TYR A 100 7.80 0.51 3.32
C TYR A 100 7.51 1.25 2.03
N LEU A 101 8.48 2.01 1.54
CA LEU A 101 8.48 2.56 0.19
C LEU A 101 9.15 1.59 -0.76
N ILE A 102 8.45 1.25 -1.84
CA ILE A 102 8.91 0.22 -2.79
C ILE A 102 9.00 0.85 -4.16
N ASP A 103 10.21 0.89 -4.72
CA ASP A 103 10.42 1.31 -6.10
C ASP A 103 9.91 0.22 -7.05
N VAL A 104 8.96 0.58 -7.90
CA VAL A 104 8.21 -0.35 -8.75
C VAL A 104 9.11 -0.97 -9.83
N LYS A 105 10.10 -0.21 -10.33
CA LYS A 105 10.98 -0.65 -11.41
C LYS A 105 12.05 -1.62 -10.90
N SER A 106 12.77 -1.23 -9.86
CA SER A 106 13.90 -1.98 -9.29
C SER A 106 13.48 -3.03 -8.26
N GLY A 107 12.34 -2.84 -7.58
CA GLY A 107 11.95 -3.61 -6.41
C GLY A 107 12.71 -3.24 -5.14
N LYS A 108 13.53 -2.17 -5.17
CA LYS A 108 14.24 -1.66 -4.00
C LYS A 108 13.23 -1.17 -2.95
N GLN A 109 13.51 -1.47 -1.69
CA GLN A 109 12.66 -1.15 -0.55
C GLN A 109 13.39 -0.18 0.39
N GLU A 110 12.67 0.79 0.93
CA GLU A 110 13.11 1.68 2.01
C GLU A 110 12.14 1.52 3.17
N LYS A 111 12.67 1.18 4.35
CA LYS A 111 11.91 1.03 5.59
C LYS A 111 11.87 2.38 6.31
N ILE A 112 10.69 2.80 6.73
CA ILE A 112 10.46 4.00 7.55
C ILE A 112 9.86 3.54 8.88
N PRO A 113 10.68 3.41 9.95
CA PRO A 113 10.22 3.01 11.26
C PRO A 113 9.61 4.18 12.03
N PHE A 114 8.67 3.88 12.93
CA PHE A 114 8.07 4.83 13.86
C PHE A 114 8.10 4.27 15.28
N GLN A 115 8.16 5.15 16.28
CA GLN A 115 8.03 4.79 17.69
C GLN A 115 6.54 4.80 18.08
N LEU A 116 5.79 3.85 17.53
CA LEU A 116 4.34 3.71 17.70
C LEU A 116 4.00 2.24 18.00
N ASP A 117 2.89 2.01 18.70
CA ASP A 117 2.41 0.66 19.04
C ASP A 117 1.93 -0.09 17.79
N GLY A 118 1.45 0.65 16.79
CA GLY A 118 1.01 0.10 15.51
C GLY A 118 1.10 1.14 14.39
N VAL A 119 1.32 0.65 13.16
CA VAL A 119 1.38 1.47 11.94
C VAL A 119 0.54 0.78 10.88
N PHE A 120 -0.38 1.53 10.25
CA PHE A 120 -1.34 0.98 9.29
C PHE A 120 -1.35 1.82 7.99
N THR A 121 -2.48 1.80 7.29
CA THR A 121 -2.66 2.38 5.94
C THR A 121 -2.03 3.76 5.81
N ALA A 122 -1.34 3.99 4.69
CA ALA A 122 -0.73 5.27 4.35
C ALA A 122 -1.20 5.78 2.98
N ALA A 123 -1.22 7.10 2.83
CA ALA A 123 -1.57 7.81 1.61
C ALA A 123 -0.51 8.87 1.29
N TRP A 124 -0.14 8.97 0.02
CA TRP A 124 0.78 10.01 -0.45
C TRP A 124 0.08 11.35 -0.60
N SER A 125 0.76 12.43 -0.22
CA SER A 125 0.35 13.76 -0.61
C SER A 125 0.43 13.92 -2.14
N PRO A 126 -0.41 14.77 -2.76
CA PRO A 126 -0.42 14.96 -4.22
C PRO A 126 0.91 15.45 -4.79
N ASP A 127 1.69 16.19 -4.00
CA ASP A 127 3.03 16.67 -4.37
C ASP A 127 4.13 15.60 -4.20
N GLY A 128 3.82 14.47 -3.55
CA GLY A 128 4.74 13.38 -3.31
C GLY A 128 5.77 13.63 -2.20
N ASN A 129 5.62 14.68 -1.40
CA ASN A 129 6.58 15.04 -0.35
C ASN A 129 6.24 14.46 1.03
N LYS A 130 4.98 14.09 1.27
CA LYS A 130 4.49 13.63 2.56
C LYS A 130 3.72 12.33 2.44
N LEU A 131 3.65 11.62 3.56
CA LEU A 131 2.75 10.51 3.80
C LEU A 131 1.80 10.91 4.93
N ALA A 132 0.51 10.67 4.77
CA ALA A 132 -0.43 10.60 5.88
C ALA A 132 -0.65 9.12 6.21
N PHE A 133 -0.67 8.73 7.47
CA PHE A 133 -0.87 7.34 7.86
C PHE A 133 -1.53 7.20 9.22
N VAL A 134 -2.16 6.04 9.46
CA VAL A 134 -2.75 5.71 10.76
C VAL A 134 -1.67 5.14 11.67
N GLY A 135 -1.48 5.76 12.83
CA GLY A 135 -0.58 5.32 13.89
C GLY A 135 -1.36 5.05 15.18
N ASN A 136 -0.97 4.03 15.93
CA ASN A 136 -1.54 3.78 17.26
C ASN A 136 -0.52 4.12 18.33
N GLU A 137 -0.96 4.85 19.34
CA GLU A 137 -0.18 5.18 20.53
C GLU A 137 -1.12 5.19 21.74
N GLY A 138 -0.83 4.39 22.77
CA GLY A 138 -1.61 4.44 24.01
C GLY A 138 -3.05 3.93 23.90
N GLY A 139 -3.36 3.15 22.86
CA GLY A 139 -4.65 2.45 22.70
C GLY A 139 -5.69 3.14 21.82
N ALA A 140 -5.42 4.34 21.31
CA ALA A 140 -6.20 5.01 20.26
C ALA A 140 -5.38 5.12 18.98
N SER A 141 -6.06 5.25 17.83
CA SER A 141 -5.42 5.50 16.54
C SER A 141 -5.55 6.97 16.15
N ASP A 142 -4.47 7.56 15.66
CA ASP A 142 -4.42 8.93 15.19
C ASP A 142 -3.94 8.98 13.73
N ILE A 143 -4.22 10.09 13.06
CA ILE A 143 -3.62 10.39 11.76
C ILE A 143 -2.30 11.13 11.97
N TYR A 144 -1.22 10.56 11.47
CA TYR A 144 0.10 11.18 11.46
C TYR A 144 0.47 11.62 10.05
N SER A 145 1.20 12.73 9.95
CA SER A 145 1.89 13.14 8.73
C SER A 145 3.40 12.96 8.87
N TYR A 146 4.04 12.45 7.82
CA TYR A 146 5.47 12.27 7.75
C TYR A 146 6.04 12.94 6.50
N ASP A 147 6.96 13.88 6.69
CA ASP A 147 7.66 14.55 5.61
C ASP A 147 8.88 13.74 5.18
N LEU A 148 8.93 13.35 3.91
CA LEU A 148 9.93 12.41 3.39
C LEU A 148 11.32 13.03 3.27
N LEU A 149 11.43 14.35 3.17
CA LEU A 149 12.70 15.05 3.02
C LEU A 149 13.29 15.40 4.38
N SER A 150 12.54 16.11 5.21
CA SER A 150 12.95 16.57 6.54
C SER A 150 12.90 15.46 7.59
N LYS A 151 12.20 14.35 7.30
CA LYS A 151 11.99 13.21 8.21
C LYS A 151 11.21 13.59 9.48
N VAL A 152 10.44 14.67 9.42
CA VAL A 152 9.60 15.16 10.52
C VAL A 152 8.29 14.39 10.56
N LEU A 153 7.90 13.94 11.76
CA LEU A 153 6.63 13.30 12.07
C LEU A 153 5.75 14.27 12.86
N ASN A 154 4.49 14.43 12.48
CA ASN A 154 3.49 15.22 13.22
C ASN A 154 2.23 14.38 13.45
N ASN A 155 1.68 14.39 14.66
CA ASN A 155 0.33 13.88 14.94
C ASN A 155 -0.69 14.98 14.62
N LEU A 156 -1.64 14.70 13.72
CA LEU A 156 -2.60 15.69 13.20
C LEU A 156 -3.91 15.73 14.00
N THR A 157 -4.38 14.59 14.52
CA THR A 157 -5.68 14.47 15.21
C THR A 157 -5.52 14.57 16.72
N ASN A 158 -4.53 13.86 17.28
CA ASN A 158 -4.06 13.93 18.67
C ASN A 158 -5.19 14.15 19.69
N ASP A 159 -6.17 13.24 19.69
CA ASP A 159 -7.27 13.27 20.65
C ASP A 159 -7.55 11.86 21.23
N VAL A 160 -8.68 11.72 21.93
CA VAL A 160 -9.03 10.46 22.63
C VAL A 160 -9.80 9.48 21.75
N TYR A 161 -10.17 9.90 20.54
CA TYR A 161 -10.93 9.11 19.59
C TYR A 161 -9.97 8.40 18.62
N SER A 162 -10.50 7.42 17.90
CA SER A 162 -9.73 6.65 16.94
C SER A 162 -10.05 7.11 15.54
N ASP A 163 -9.03 7.59 14.83
CA ASP A 163 -9.10 8.01 13.44
C ASP A 163 -8.49 6.95 12.52
N THR A 164 -9.09 6.80 11.33
CA THR A 164 -8.68 5.79 10.36
C THR A 164 -8.79 6.31 8.92
N GLU A 165 -8.15 5.60 7.99
CA GLU A 165 -8.31 5.80 6.54
C GLU A 165 -8.03 7.23 6.03
N PRO A 166 -6.83 7.81 6.26
CA PRO A 166 -6.52 9.16 5.82
C PRO A 166 -6.49 9.26 4.30
N SER A 167 -6.97 10.39 3.78
CA SER A 167 -6.88 10.76 2.37
C SER A 167 -6.54 12.24 2.24
N TRP A 168 -5.72 12.57 1.25
CA TRP A 168 -5.37 13.96 0.95
C TRP A 168 -6.39 14.63 0.04
N SER A 169 -6.60 15.93 0.24
CA SER A 169 -7.24 16.81 -0.72
C SER A 169 -6.45 16.81 -2.04
N PRO A 170 -7.10 17.03 -3.20
CA PRO A 170 -6.41 17.05 -4.49
C PRO A 170 -5.29 18.09 -4.61
N ASP A 171 -5.40 19.20 -3.88
CA ASP A 171 -4.40 20.26 -3.80
C ASP A 171 -3.38 20.08 -2.65
N GLY A 172 -3.58 19.07 -1.79
CA GLY A 172 -2.63 18.67 -0.75
C GLY A 172 -2.55 19.63 0.44
N SER A 173 -3.51 20.55 0.59
CA SER A 173 -3.54 21.46 1.73
C SER A 173 -3.94 20.76 3.03
N GLU A 174 -4.79 19.73 2.96
CA GLU A 174 -5.33 18.98 4.10
C GLU A 174 -5.53 17.49 3.76
#